data_AF-A0A0J9ENX6-F1
#
_entry.id   AF-A0A0J9ENX6-F1
#
_cell.length_a   1.000
_cell.length_b   1.000
_cell.length_c   1.000
_cell.angle_alpha   90.00
_cell.angle_beta   90.00
_cell.angle_gamma   90.00
#
_symmetry.space_group_name_H-M   'P 1'
#
loop_
_entity.id
_entity.type
_entity.pdbx_description
1 polymer ?
#
loop_
_entity_poly.entity_id
_entity_poly.type
_entity_poly.pdbx_seq_one_letter_code
_entity_poly.pdbx_strand_id
1 'polypeptide(L)'
;MANDMKLEYGSVAKARGTDLYAQYSKLGRIIQSERRFLRQLARKKIREQFFATIDTIEIERQLLGSPTTDDLEIKDGGVQFTFAERSLLASNLFRPLGCGKDAQNEIYNHQLQVISDWAALCSLQGVPCKRRASSYGLIAPKMEVDDPTDADADVFPIVCPATQCLFCLGNNQLAYDTRTYSFSRTDHLQRHVRDTHLRYLAADAKFLCPHPACLERVQGVMHFKTLTALIHKVYL
;
A
#
# COMPACT_ATOMS: atom_id res chain seq x y z
N MET A 1 -34.26 19.67 17.64
CA MET A 1 -34.23 18.19 17.53
C MET A 1 -32.99 17.54 18.14
N ALA A 2 -31.78 17.80 17.64
CA ALA A 2 -30.57 17.17 18.21
C ALA A 2 -30.28 17.60 19.66
N ASN A 3 -30.54 18.86 19.99
CA ASN A 3 -30.41 19.38 21.36
C ASN A 3 -31.55 18.88 22.24
N ASP A 4 -32.79 18.86 21.74
CA ASP A 4 -33.95 18.34 22.46
C ASP A 4 -33.77 16.86 22.85
N MET A 5 -33.26 16.03 21.93
CA MET A 5 -32.91 14.64 22.25
C MET A 5 -31.77 14.51 23.27
N LYS A 6 -30.82 15.44 23.31
CA LYS A 6 -29.75 15.46 24.32
C LYS A 6 -30.29 15.89 25.69
N LEU A 7 -31.28 16.80 25.72
CA LEU A 7 -31.94 17.25 26.94
C LEU A 7 -32.81 16.13 27.53
N GLU A 8 -33.58 15.41 26.70
CA GLU A 8 -34.49 14.37 27.18
C GLU A 8 -33.81 13.01 27.45
N TYR A 9 -32.88 12.58 26.59
CA TYR A 9 -32.30 11.22 26.65
C TYR A 9 -30.81 11.22 27.01
N GLY A 10 -30.22 12.39 27.29
CA GLY A 10 -28.79 12.58 27.60
C GLY A 10 -27.86 12.43 26.38
N SER A 11 -28.28 11.71 25.34
CA SER A 11 -27.57 11.65 24.06
C SER A 11 -28.49 11.27 22.90
N VAL A 12 -28.11 11.68 21.68
CA VAL A 12 -28.84 11.32 20.45
C VAL A 12 -28.84 9.80 20.22
N ALA A 13 -27.81 9.09 20.69
CA ALA A 13 -27.73 7.63 20.57
C ALA A 13 -28.76 6.92 21.47
N LYS A 14 -29.01 7.46 22.67
CA LYS A 14 -30.00 6.94 23.62
C LYS A 14 -31.45 7.18 23.19
N ALA A 15 -31.69 8.17 22.33
CA ALA A 15 -33.01 8.42 21.73
C ALA A 15 -33.40 7.43 20.61
N ARG A 16 -32.53 6.46 20.26
CA ARG A 16 -32.84 5.45 19.22
C ARG A 16 -34.10 4.67 19.57
N GLY A 17 -35.01 4.56 18.60
CA GLY A 17 -36.31 3.90 18.76
C GLY A 17 -37.46 4.85 19.10
N THR A 18 -37.18 6.13 19.37
CA THR A 18 -38.22 7.15 19.57
C THR A 18 -38.66 7.81 18.26
N ASP A 19 -39.86 8.37 18.26
CA ASP A 19 -40.38 9.15 17.12
C ASP A 19 -39.52 10.39 16.82
N LEU A 20 -38.98 11.04 17.86
CA LEU A 20 -38.06 12.18 17.70
C LEU A 20 -36.78 11.77 16.95
N TYR A 21 -36.23 10.59 17.25
CA TYR A 21 -35.07 10.07 16.52
C TYR A 21 -35.41 9.69 15.08
N ALA A 22 -36.61 9.13 14.83
CA ALA A 22 -37.08 8.81 13.48
C ALA A 22 -37.20 10.08 12.62
N GLN A 23 -37.76 11.16 13.16
CA GLN A 23 -37.86 12.46 12.48
C GLN A 23 -36.49 13.07 12.22
N TYR A 24 -35.60 13.07 13.21
CA TYR A 24 -34.22 13.54 13.05
C TYR A 24 -33.47 12.75 11.96
N SER A 25 -33.59 11.42 11.96
CA SER A 25 -32.96 10.56 10.95
C SER A 25 -33.52 10.84 9.55
N LYS A 26 -34.84 11.00 9.42
CA LYS A 26 -35.50 11.35 8.15
C LYS A 26 -34.99 12.68 7.60
N LEU A 27 -34.94 13.73 8.41
CA LEU A 27 -34.39 15.03 8.02
C LEU A 27 -32.90 14.93 7.65
N GLY A 28 -32.12 14.17 8.43
CA GLY A 28 -30.71 13.92 8.12
C GLY A 28 -30.50 13.26 6.77
N ARG A 29 -31.35 12.28 6.40
CA ARG A 29 -31.32 11.63 5.08
C ARG A 29 -31.63 12.61 3.96
N ILE A 30 -32.65 13.46 4.13
CA ILE A 30 -33.03 14.48 3.14
C ILE A 30 -31.90 15.48 2.92
N ILE A 31 -31.28 15.98 4.00
CA ILE A 31 -30.13 16.90 3.88
C ILE A 31 -28.96 16.22 3.16
N GLN A 32 -28.68 14.96 3.46
CA GLN A 32 -27.60 14.21 2.80
C GLN A 32 -27.88 13.95 1.33
N SER A 33 -29.13 13.62 0.96
CA SER A 33 -29.52 13.45 -0.44
C SER A 33 -29.42 14.75 -1.21
N GLU A 34 -29.89 15.86 -0.64
CA GLU A 34 -29.83 17.18 -1.26
C GLU A 34 -28.37 17.62 -1.47
N ARG A 35 -27.52 17.48 -0.45
CA ARG A 35 -26.08 17.75 -0.56
C ARG A 35 -25.42 16.90 -1.65
N ARG A 36 -25.84 15.64 -1.82
CA ARG A 36 -25.31 14.76 -2.87
C ARG A 36 -25.77 15.24 -4.25
N PHE A 37 -27.04 15.58 -4.40
CA PHE A 37 -27.61 16.11 -5.63
C PHE A 37 -26.91 17.39 -6.08
N LEU A 38 -26.78 18.38 -5.18
CA LEU A 38 -26.10 19.65 -5.47
C LEU A 38 -24.64 19.44 -5.88
N ARG A 39 -23.91 18.54 -5.20
CA ARG A 39 -22.53 18.19 -5.60
C ARG A 39 -22.47 17.56 -6.98
N GLN A 40 -23.42 16.68 -7.31
CA GLN A 40 -23.48 16.05 -8.61
C GLN A 40 -23.78 17.06 -9.71
N LEU A 41 -24.74 17.96 -9.46
CA LEU A 41 -25.10 19.04 -10.39
C LEU A 41 -23.92 20.00 -10.62
N ALA A 42 -23.24 20.43 -9.56
CA ALA A 42 -22.04 21.26 -9.67
C ALA A 42 -20.93 20.58 -10.48
N ARG A 43 -20.65 19.29 -10.22
CA ARG A 43 -19.67 18.52 -10.99
C ARG A 43 -20.06 18.40 -12.46
N LYS A 44 -21.34 18.15 -12.74
CA LYS A 44 -21.85 18.06 -14.11
C LYS A 44 -21.66 19.39 -14.84
N LYS A 45 -22.03 20.51 -14.20
CA LYS A 45 -21.83 21.85 -14.75
C LYS A 45 -20.36 22.17 -15.02
N ILE A 46 -19.46 21.88 -14.08
CA ILE A 46 -18.01 22.09 -14.26
C ILE A 46 -17.50 21.25 -15.43
N ARG A 47 -17.90 19.98 -15.51
CA ARG A 47 -17.52 19.09 -16.60
C ARG A 47 -18.01 19.60 -17.95
N GLU A 48 -19.28 19.98 -18.04
CA GLU A 48 -19.87 20.54 -19.26
C GLU A 48 -19.17 21.83 -19.69
N GLN A 49 -18.90 22.74 -18.75
CA GLN A 49 -18.15 23.96 -19.03
C GLN A 49 -16.74 23.65 -19.52
N PHE A 50 -16.01 22.75 -18.85
CA PHE A 50 -14.69 22.34 -19.27
C PHE A 50 -14.68 21.85 -20.72
N PHE A 51 -15.54 20.88 -21.07
CA PHE A 51 -15.57 20.35 -22.44
C PHE A 51 -16.10 21.35 -23.47
N ALA A 52 -16.94 22.30 -23.07
CA ALA A 52 -17.39 23.36 -23.96
C ALA A 52 -16.30 24.40 -24.25
N THR A 53 -15.34 24.61 -23.35
CA THR A 53 -14.36 25.71 -23.45
C THR A 53 -12.91 25.25 -23.60
N ILE A 54 -12.58 23.97 -23.39
CA ILE A 54 -11.18 23.51 -23.40
C ILE A 54 -10.53 23.72 -24.76
N ASP A 55 -11.24 23.42 -25.86
CA ASP A 55 -10.72 23.58 -27.21
C ASP A 55 -10.45 25.06 -27.52
N THR A 56 -11.35 25.96 -27.14
CA THR A 56 -11.17 27.41 -27.34
C THR A 56 -10.00 27.93 -26.51
N ILE A 57 -9.88 27.49 -25.25
CA ILE A 57 -8.78 27.87 -24.37
C ILE A 57 -7.44 27.38 -24.93
N GLU A 58 -7.40 26.17 -25.48
CA GLU A 58 -6.19 25.58 -26.05
C GLU A 58 -5.77 26.28 -27.35
N ILE A 59 -6.72 26.61 -28.23
CA ILE A 59 -6.45 27.40 -29.45
C ILE A 59 -5.92 28.80 -29.08
N GLU A 60 -6.55 29.48 -28.11
CA GLU A 60 -6.09 30.79 -27.64
C GLU A 60 -4.66 30.73 -27.09
N ARG A 61 -4.33 29.69 -26.32
CA ARG A 61 -2.96 29.46 -25.81
C ARG A 61 -1.94 29.28 -26.93
N GLN A 62 -2.27 28.48 -27.94
CA GLN A 62 -1.41 28.26 -29.11
C GLN A 62 -1.18 29.56 -29.89
N LEU A 63 -2.22 30.36 -30.11
CA LEU A 63 -2.12 31.65 -30.80
C LEU A 63 -1.27 32.66 -30.02
N LEU A 64 -1.30 32.60 -28.69
CA LEU A 64 -0.45 33.41 -27.82
C LEU A 64 0.99 32.90 -27.74
N GLY A 65 1.35 31.84 -28.48
CA GLY A 65 2.69 31.27 -28.50
C GLY A 65 3.12 30.64 -27.17
N SER A 66 2.16 30.36 -26.28
CA SER A 66 2.44 29.59 -25.06
C SER A 66 2.63 28.13 -25.47
N PRO A 67 3.70 27.46 -25.03
CA PRO A 67 3.85 26.04 -25.30
C PRO A 67 2.58 25.32 -24.82
N THR A 68 2.03 24.44 -25.66
CA THR A 68 1.06 23.44 -25.22
C THR A 68 1.62 22.83 -23.95
N THR A 69 0.83 22.76 -22.89
CA THR A 69 1.24 22.17 -21.62
C THR A 69 1.63 20.72 -21.85
N ASP A 70 2.87 20.51 -22.28
CA ASP A 70 3.66 19.33 -22.04
C ASP A 70 4.06 19.36 -20.55
N ASP A 71 3.08 19.64 -19.67
CA ASP A 71 3.17 19.51 -18.22
C ASP A 71 3.27 18.03 -17.82
N LEU A 72 3.41 17.15 -18.80
CA LEU A 72 4.02 15.85 -18.70
C LEU A 72 5.46 15.90 -19.22
N GLU A 73 6.24 16.91 -18.83
CA GLU A 73 7.60 16.64 -18.37
C GLU A 73 7.47 15.63 -17.23
N ILE A 74 7.25 14.36 -17.60
CA ILE A 74 7.58 13.22 -16.79
C ILE A 74 9.09 13.38 -16.66
N LYS A 75 9.51 14.13 -15.65
CA LYS A 75 10.86 14.05 -15.14
C LYS A 75 11.10 12.56 -15.06
N ASP A 76 12.07 12.08 -15.83
CA ASP A 76 12.49 10.69 -15.87
C ASP A 76 13.17 10.36 -14.53
N GLY A 77 12.42 10.55 -13.44
CA GLY A 77 12.72 9.98 -12.15
C GLY A 77 12.47 8.51 -12.36
N GLY A 78 13.55 7.78 -12.66
CA GLY A 78 13.52 6.37 -13.01
C GLY A 78 12.48 5.62 -12.20
N VAL A 79 11.63 4.86 -12.89
CA VAL A 79 10.52 4.14 -12.28
C VAL A 79 11.06 3.24 -11.17
N GLN A 80 10.82 3.63 -9.91
CA GLN A 80 11.29 2.85 -8.76
C GLN A 80 10.35 1.67 -8.53
N PHE A 81 10.83 0.47 -8.83
CA PHE A 81 10.10 -0.76 -8.55
C PHE A 81 10.32 -1.20 -7.11
N THR A 82 9.26 -1.66 -6.45
CA THR A 82 9.34 -2.18 -5.07
C THR A 82 10.05 -3.53 -4.98
N PHE A 83 10.11 -4.26 -6.09
CA PHE A 83 10.74 -5.57 -6.22
C PHE A 83 11.73 -5.50 -7.38
N ALA A 84 12.95 -6.00 -7.18
CA ALA A 84 13.97 -6.05 -8.22
C ALA A 84 13.54 -6.96 -9.39
N GLU A 85 12.73 -7.98 -9.11
CA GLU A 85 12.15 -8.87 -10.10
C GLU A 85 11.27 -8.10 -11.10
N ARG A 86 10.59 -7.03 -10.67
CA ARG A 86 9.81 -6.18 -11.58
C ARG A 86 10.69 -5.30 -12.46
N SER A 87 11.79 -4.77 -11.94
CA SER A 87 12.73 -3.97 -12.74
C SER A 87 13.46 -4.83 -13.77
N LEU A 88 13.89 -6.03 -13.36
CA LEU A 88 14.49 -7.04 -14.26
C LEU A 88 13.50 -7.45 -15.35
N LEU A 89 12.27 -7.79 -14.96
CA LEU A 89 11.25 -8.20 -15.92
C LEU A 89 10.91 -7.08 -16.92
N ALA A 90 10.73 -5.84 -16.45
CA ALA A 90 10.51 -4.70 -17.34
C ALA A 90 11.70 -4.51 -18.29
N SER A 91 12.93 -4.55 -17.77
CA SER A 91 14.14 -4.41 -18.58
C SER A 91 14.24 -5.49 -19.65
N ASN A 92 13.86 -6.73 -19.32
CA ASN A 92 13.89 -7.83 -20.28
C ASN A 92 12.75 -7.74 -21.29
N LEU A 93 11.52 -7.41 -20.89
CA LEU A 93 10.38 -7.27 -21.81
C LEU A 93 10.56 -6.15 -22.85
N PHE A 94 11.22 -5.05 -22.47
CA PHE A 94 11.44 -3.89 -23.35
C PHE A 94 12.84 -3.84 -23.98
N ARG A 95 13.67 -4.88 -23.79
CA ARG A 95 14.99 -4.96 -24.40
C ARG A 95 14.85 -5.15 -25.93
N PRO A 96 15.50 -4.31 -26.77
CA PRO A 96 15.58 -4.57 -28.20
C PRO A 96 16.38 -5.85 -28.47
N LEU A 97 15.86 -6.73 -29.34
CA LEU A 97 16.54 -7.95 -29.78
C LEU A 97 17.09 -7.75 -31.20
N GLY A 98 18.29 -8.27 -31.47
CA GLY A 98 18.92 -8.20 -32.79
C GLY A 98 18.23 -9.08 -33.85
N CYS A 99 18.47 -8.80 -35.14
CA CYS A 99 17.88 -9.53 -36.27
C CYS A 99 18.89 -10.44 -37.01
N GLY A 100 20.02 -10.79 -36.37
CA GLY A 100 21.11 -11.58 -36.96
C GLY A 100 20.91 -13.11 -36.93
N LYS A 101 21.83 -13.88 -37.52
CA LYS A 101 21.77 -15.36 -37.52
C LYS A 101 22.02 -15.97 -36.13
N ASP A 102 22.76 -15.28 -35.27
CA ASP A 102 22.94 -15.64 -33.85
C ASP A 102 21.73 -15.24 -32.99
N ALA A 103 20.80 -14.45 -33.55
CA ALA A 103 19.63 -13.96 -32.83
C ALA A 103 18.68 -15.07 -32.38
N GLN A 104 18.66 -16.23 -33.06
CA GLN A 104 17.73 -17.30 -32.68
C GLN A 104 18.05 -17.88 -31.29
N ASN A 105 19.33 -18.09 -30.99
CA ASN A 105 19.76 -18.56 -29.67
C ASN A 105 19.61 -17.45 -28.62
N GLU A 106 19.87 -16.20 -28.98
CA GLU A 106 19.66 -15.04 -28.10
C GLU A 106 18.18 -14.85 -27.75
N ILE A 107 17.27 -14.97 -28.72
CA ILE A 107 15.82 -14.92 -28.53
C ILE A 107 15.38 -16.05 -27.60
N TYR A 108 15.87 -17.27 -27.82
CA TYR A 108 15.51 -18.42 -26.97
C TYR A 108 15.98 -18.22 -25.52
N ASN A 109 17.23 -17.82 -25.32
CA ASN A 109 17.75 -17.54 -23.98
C ASN A 109 17.04 -16.36 -23.31
N HIS A 110 16.70 -15.33 -24.08
CA HIS A 110 15.92 -14.19 -23.59
C HIS A 110 14.52 -14.60 -23.14
N GLN A 111 13.83 -15.44 -23.91
CA GLN A 111 12.52 -15.99 -23.53
C GLN A 111 12.60 -16.81 -22.25
N LEU A 112 13.62 -17.67 -22.11
CA LEU A 112 13.84 -18.41 -20.87
C LEU A 112 14.08 -17.49 -19.67
N GLN A 113 14.87 -16.43 -19.85
CA GLN A 113 15.10 -15.45 -18.79
C GLN A 113 13.81 -14.72 -18.40
N VAL A 114 13.02 -14.27 -19.38
CA VAL A 114 11.71 -13.64 -19.12
C VAL A 114 10.79 -14.60 -18.36
N ILE A 115 10.71 -15.87 -18.76
CA ILE A 115 9.90 -16.88 -18.06
C ILE A 115 10.39 -17.08 -16.62
N SER A 116 11.71 -17.16 -16.43
CA SER A 116 12.34 -17.29 -15.11
C SER A 116 12.01 -16.08 -14.22
N ASP A 117 12.12 -14.87 -14.75
CA ASP A 117 11.82 -13.63 -14.02
C ASP A 117 10.31 -13.54 -13.68
N TRP A 118 9.44 -13.95 -14.60
CA TRP A 118 8.00 -14.07 -14.37
C TRP A 118 7.70 -15.06 -13.25
N ALA A 119 8.35 -16.24 -13.25
CA ALA A 119 8.17 -17.25 -12.21
C ALA A 119 8.66 -16.75 -10.84
N ALA A 120 9.81 -16.07 -10.81
CA ALA A 120 10.33 -15.43 -9.61
C ALA A 120 9.35 -14.39 -9.07
N LEU A 121 8.80 -13.52 -9.92
CA LEU A 121 7.81 -12.53 -9.52
C LEU A 121 6.51 -13.15 -8.98
N CYS A 122 6.03 -14.26 -9.56
CA CYS A 122 4.85 -14.99 -9.09
C CYS A 122 5.02 -15.60 -7.69
N SER A 123 6.27 -15.83 -7.25
CA SER A 123 6.55 -16.30 -5.89
C SER A 123 6.46 -15.21 -4.83
N LEU A 124 6.36 -13.94 -5.22
CA LEU A 124 6.29 -12.79 -4.34
C LEU A 124 4.84 -12.42 -4.01
N GLN A 125 4.61 -12.07 -2.76
CA GLN A 125 3.33 -11.56 -2.31
C GLN A 125 3.19 -10.10 -2.75
N GLY A 126 2.20 -9.84 -3.60
CA GLY A 126 1.93 -8.49 -4.10
C GLY A 126 1.78 -7.49 -2.94
N VAL A 127 2.45 -6.34 -3.07
CA VAL A 127 2.23 -5.20 -2.16
C VAL A 127 0.73 -4.89 -2.16
N PRO A 128 0.05 -4.86 -1.01
CA PRO A 128 -1.34 -4.44 -0.96
C PRO A 128 -1.42 -3.06 -1.60
N CYS A 129 -2.09 -2.97 -2.75
CA CYS A 129 -2.35 -1.71 -3.40
C CYS A 129 -3.36 -0.98 -2.52
N LYS A 130 -2.88 -0.34 -1.44
CA LYS A 130 -3.60 0.72 -0.79
C LYS A 130 -3.81 1.72 -1.90
N ARG A 131 -5.01 1.76 -2.47
CA ARG A 131 -5.45 2.81 -3.38
C ARG A 131 -5.16 4.10 -2.64
N ARG A 132 -3.99 4.70 -2.90
CA ARG A 132 -3.66 6.03 -2.44
C ARG A 132 -4.75 6.87 -3.08
N ALA A 133 -5.71 7.29 -2.27
CA ALA A 133 -6.55 8.41 -2.68
C ALA A 133 -5.55 9.49 -3.08
N SER A 134 -5.56 9.84 -4.37
CA SER A 134 -4.66 10.80 -4.96
C SER A 134 -4.59 12.04 -4.07
N SER A 135 -3.47 12.18 -3.35
CA SER A 135 -3.06 13.42 -2.72
C SER A 135 -1.91 13.92 -3.58
N TYR A 136 -2.28 14.69 -4.59
CA TYR A 136 -1.40 15.68 -5.18
C TYR A 136 -0.71 16.47 -4.05
N GLY A 137 0.62 16.56 -4.13
CA GLY A 137 1.43 17.56 -3.43
C GLY A 137 1.50 17.45 -1.91
N LEU A 138 2.58 16.86 -1.41
CA LEU A 138 3.55 17.55 -0.55
C LEU A 138 4.83 16.72 -0.61
N ILE A 139 5.81 17.22 -1.36
CA ILE A 139 7.17 16.68 -1.38
C ILE A 139 7.74 16.93 0.02
N ALA A 140 7.79 15.89 0.84
CA ALA A 140 8.68 15.88 1.98
C ALA A 140 10.11 15.69 1.45
N PRO A 141 11.11 16.46 1.90
CA PRO A 141 12.47 16.26 1.45
C PRO A 141 12.95 14.90 1.93
N LYS A 142 13.16 13.96 1.00
CA LYS A 142 13.93 12.76 1.28
C LYS A 142 15.39 13.20 1.35
N MET A 143 15.91 13.10 2.56
CA MET A 143 17.32 13.11 2.89
C MET A 143 18.04 12.14 1.96
N GLU A 144 19.09 12.64 1.30
CA GLU A 144 19.88 11.87 0.33
C GLU A 144 20.50 10.66 1.02
N VAL A 145 20.32 9.49 0.42
CA VAL A 145 21.06 8.28 0.75
C VAL A 145 21.74 7.87 -0.54
N ASP A 146 23.07 7.87 -0.49
CA ASP A 146 23.98 7.55 -1.58
C ASP A 146 23.71 6.18 -2.24
N ASP A 147 24.03 6.16 -3.53
CA ASP A 147 24.28 5.09 -4.52
C ASP A 147 24.10 3.60 -4.15
N PRO A 148 23.56 2.75 -5.07
CA PRO A 148 23.26 1.35 -4.81
C PRO A 148 24.53 0.51 -4.99
N THR A 149 25.23 0.28 -3.89
CA THR A 149 26.23 -0.79 -3.84
C THR A 149 25.54 -2.09 -3.43
N ASP A 150 25.68 -3.09 -4.30
CA ASP A 150 25.55 -4.54 -4.11
C ASP A 150 24.58 -5.09 -3.04
N ALA A 151 23.76 -6.05 -3.47
CA ALA A 151 22.86 -6.83 -2.63
C ALA A 151 23.61 -7.53 -1.47
N ASP A 152 23.79 -6.81 -0.37
CA ASP A 152 24.26 -7.36 0.88
C ASP A 152 23.08 -8.06 1.54
N ALA A 153 23.28 -9.29 1.97
CA ALA A 153 22.26 -10.13 2.59
C ALA A 153 21.52 -9.31 3.65
N ASP A 154 20.18 -9.28 3.63
CA ASP A 154 19.41 -8.51 4.60
C ASP A 154 19.82 -8.90 6.04
N VAL A 155 20.75 -8.16 6.64
CA VAL A 155 21.25 -8.42 7.98
C VAL A 155 20.22 -7.85 8.95
N PHE A 156 19.27 -8.69 9.36
CA PHE A 156 18.29 -8.31 10.35
C PHE A 156 18.89 -8.43 11.76
N PRO A 157 18.85 -7.35 12.57
CA PRO A 157 19.33 -7.42 13.94
C PRO A 157 18.47 -8.39 14.74
N ILE A 158 19.11 -9.28 15.50
CA ILE A 158 18.43 -10.24 16.39
C ILE A 158 17.51 -9.51 17.39
N VAL A 159 17.91 -8.29 17.79
CA VAL A 159 17.05 -7.37 18.55
C VAL A 159 16.28 -6.50 17.57
N CYS A 160 14.98 -6.75 17.45
CA CYS A 160 14.10 -5.98 16.58
C CYS A 160 13.45 -4.82 17.35
N PRO A 161 13.07 -3.72 16.67
CA PRO A 161 12.15 -2.75 17.22
C PRO A 161 10.88 -3.42 17.78
N ALA A 162 10.44 -2.99 18.97
CA ALA A 162 9.32 -3.60 19.69
C ALA A 162 7.97 -3.56 18.95
N THR A 163 7.87 -2.77 17.87
CA THR A 163 6.68 -2.65 17.02
C THR A 163 6.83 -3.32 15.65
N GLN A 164 7.85 -4.14 15.42
CA GLN A 164 7.99 -4.94 14.20
C GLN A 164 7.39 -6.34 14.33
N CYS A 165 6.88 -6.88 13.22
CA CYS A 165 6.33 -8.21 13.15
C CYS A 165 7.37 -9.22 12.66
N LEU A 166 7.76 -10.18 13.50
CA LEU A 166 8.75 -11.21 13.15
C LEU A 166 8.32 -12.10 11.98
N PHE A 167 7.02 -12.40 11.84
CA PHE A 167 6.49 -13.17 10.71
C PHE A 167 6.62 -12.42 9.38
N CYS A 168 6.32 -11.11 9.39
CA CYS A 168 6.51 -10.28 8.21
C CYS A 168 8.00 -10.11 7.90
N LEU A 169 8.84 -9.96 8.91
CA LEU A 169 10.29 -9.81 8.77
C LEU A 169 10.93 -11.01 8.05
N GLY A 170 10.57 -12.23 8.47
CA GLY A 170 11.08 -13.47 7.86
C GLY A 170 10.39 -13.91 6.58
N ASN A 171 9.38 -13.19 6.10
CA ASN A 171 8.69 -13.56 4.87
C ASN A 171 9.40 -12.96 3.65
N ASN A 172 10.23 -13.77 3.00
CA ASN A 172 10.97 -13.39 1.80
C ASN A 172 10.08 -13.10 0.58
N GLN A 173 8.80 -13.46 0.62
CA GLN A 173 7.85 -13.12 -0.44
C GLN A 173 7.39 -11.64 -0.35
N LEU A 174 7.63 -10.96 0.77
CA LEU A 174 7.29 -9.55 0.94
C LEU A 174 8.46 -8.65 0.52
N ALA A 175 8.16 -7.45 0.03
CA ALA A 175 9.18 -6.44 -0.23
C ALA A 175 9.84 -5.97 1.08
N TYR A 176 11.10 -5.54 1.00
CA TYR A 176 11.90 -5.11 2.15
C TYR A 176 11.15 -4.12 3.07
N ASP A 177 10.60 -3.04 2.52
CA ASP A 177 9.85 -2.02 3.28
C ASP A 177 8.63 -2.58 4.01
N THR A 178 8.04 -3.67 3.49
CA THR A 178 6.91 -4.35 4.12
C THR A 178 7.38 -5.31 5.20
N ARG A 179 8.53 -5.97 5.00
CA ARG A 179 9.17 -6.86 5.98
C ARG A 179 9.63 -6.11 7.21
N THR A 180 10.21 -4.92 7.03
CA THR A 180 10.73 -4.05 8.10
C THR A 180 9.69 -3.07 8.66
N TYR A 181 8.43 -3.18 8.22
CA TYR A 181 7.36 -2.28 8.64
C TYR A 181 7.20 -2.26 10.17
N SER A 182 7.24 -1.05 10.73
CA SER A 182 7.06 -0.81 12.16
C SER A 182 5.69 -0.21 12.41
N PHE A 183 4.90 -0.87 13.27
CA PHE A 183 3.60 -0.36 13.68
C PHE A 183 3.77 0.87 14.58
N SER A 184 2.79 1.77 14.57
CA SER A 184 2.81 2.96 15.44
C SER A 184 2.70 2.63 16.92
N ARG A 185 2.07 1.50 17.26
CA ARG A 185 1.84 1.04 18.64
C ARG A 185 1.89 -0.47 18.74
N THR A 186 2.23 -0.96 19.93
CA THR A 186 2.33 -2.40 20.23
C THR A 186 0.98 -3.12 20.16
N ASP A 187 -0.13 -2.47 20.50
CA ASP A 187 -1.47 -3.06 20.41
C ASP A 187 -1.88 -3.36 18.96
N HIS A 188 -1.49 -2.50 18.02
CA HIS A 188 -1.69 -2.75 16.59
C HIS A 188 -0.86 -3.92 16.09
N LEU A 189 0.41 -4.01 16.51
CA LEU A 189 1.25 -5.18 16.22
C LEU A 189 0.62 -6.47 16.77
N GLN A 190 0.20 -6.47 18.04
CA GLN A 190 -0.41 -7.64 18.68
C GLN A 190 -1.67 -8.11 17.95
N ARG A 191 -2.54 -7.17 17.56
CA ARG A 191 -3.73 -7.47 16.76
C ARG A 191 -3.34 -8.04 15.39
N HIS A 192 -2.38 -7.42 14.70
CA HIS A 192 -1.89 -7.92 13.42
C HIS A 192 -1.36 -9.34 13.51
N VAL A 193 -0.47 -9.63 14.48
CA VAL A 193 0.13 -10.96 14.65
C VAL A 193 -0.94 -12.00 14.97
N ARG A 194 -1.87 -11.67 15.86
CA ARG A 194 -2.98 -12.55 16.22
C ARG A 194 -3.88 -12.87 15.03
N ASP A 195 -4.36 -11.84 14.34
CA ASP A 195 -5.42 -11.99 13.34
C ASP A 195 -4.88 -12.52 12.00
N THR A 196 -3.62 -12.23 11.69
CA THR A 196 -2.98 -12.55 10.40
C THR A 196 -2.19 -13.86 10.46
N HIS A 197 -1.38 -14.04 11.50
CA HIS A 197 -0.39 -15.14 11.55
C HIS A 197 -0.82 -16.26 12.50
N LEU A 198 -1.25 -15.91 13.71
CA LEU A 198 -1.56 -16.91 14.75
C LEU A 198 -2.96 -17.52 14.62
N ARG A 199 -3.92 -16.81 14.00
CA ARG A 199 -5.31 -17.25 13.89
C ARG A 199 -5.47 -18.63 13.22
N TYR A 200 -4.58 -18.95 12.29
CA TYR A 200 -4.62 -20.19 11.52
C TYR A 200 -3.65 -21.26 12.04
N LEU A 201 -2.86 -20.95 13.08
CA LEU A 201 -1.97 -21.91 13.71
C LEU A 201 -2.73 -22.73 14.76
N ALA A 202 -2.50 -24.05 14.76
CA ALA A 202 -2.95 -24.89 15.86
C ALA A 202 -2.29 -24.48 17.18
N ALA A 203 -2.99 -24.64 18.30
CA ALA A 203 -2.49 -24.17 19.61
C ALA A 203 -1.16 -24.82 20.02
N ASP A 204 -0.92 -26.05 19.58
CA ASP A 204 0.24 -26.90 19.80
C ASP A 204 1.19 -26.98 18.60
N ALA A 205 1.00 -26.13 17.59
CA ALA A 205 1.81 -26.11 16.38
C ALA A 205 3.31 -25.97 16.71
N LYS A 206 4.12 -26.81 16.09
CA LYS A 206 5.58 -26.76 16.16
C LYS A 206 6.11 -26.08 14.91
N PHE A 207 6.82 -24.97 15.07
CA PHE A 207 7.39 -24.20 13.96
C PHE A 207 8.73 -23.59 14.36
N LEU A 208 9.52 -23.14 13.39
CA LEU A 208 10.75 -22.40 13.66
C LEU A 208 10.43 -20.95 13.96
N CYS A 209 11.29 -20.28 14.74
CA CYS A 209 11.15 -18.85 14.94
C CYS A 209 11.05 -18.13 13.57
N PRO A 210 10.04 -17.28 13.33
CA PRO A 210 9.90 -16.59 12.05
C PRO A 210 10.99 -15.55 11.80
N HIS A 211 11.83 -15.23 12.80
CA HIS A 211 12.92 -14.28 12.61
C HIS A 211 14.02 -14.90 11.73
N PRO A 212 14.48 -14.24 10.65
CA PRO A 212 15.38 -14.83 9.65
C PRO A 212 16.74 -15.29 10.22
N ALA A 213 17.25 -14.64 11.26
CA ALA A 213 18.49 -15.04 11.95
C ALA A 213 18.28 -15.96 13.18
N CYS A 214 17.04 -16.40 13.48
CA CYS A 214 16.72 -17.19 14.67
C CYS A 214 16.29 -18.61 14.26
N LEU A 215 16.99 -19.63 14.77
CA LEU A 215 16.72 -21.04 14.45
C LEU A 215 16.03 -21.81 15.58
N GLU A 216 15.55 -21.08 16.61
CA GLU A 216 14.90 -21.69 17.76
C GLU A 216 13.58 -22.36 17.39
N ARG A 217 13.31 -23.53 17.99
CA ARG A 217 12.05 -24.25 17.79
C ARG A 217 10.99 -23.73 18.74
N VAL A 218 9.84 -23.39 18.18
CA VAL A 218 8.70 -22.87 18.91
C VAL A 218 7.62 -23.95 19.03
N GLN A 219 7.16 -24.23 20.26
CA GLN A 219 6.06 -25.16 20.52
C GLN A 219 4.83 -24.40 21.03
N GLY A 220 3.93 -24.06 20.10
CA GLY A 220 2.70 -23.35 20.38
C GLY A 220 2.87 -21.85 20.63
N VAL A 221 1.71 -21.17 20.72
CA VAL A 221 1.64 -19.70 20.78
C VAL A 221 2.23 -19.11 22.06
N MET A 222 2.11 -19.81 23.20
CA MET A 222 2.65 -19.32 24.46
C MET A 222 4.18 -19.36 24.48
N HIS A 223 4.78 -20.45 23.99
CA HIS A 223 6.23 -20.54 23.85
C HIS A 223 6.76 -19.47 22.91
N PHE A 224 6.04 -19.18 21.82
CA PHE A 224 6.37 -18.10 20.90
C PHE A 224 6.46 -16.75 21.62
N LYS A 225 5.41 -16.34 22.35
CA LYS A 225 5.37 -15.05 23.06
C LYS A 225 6.52 -14.88 24.06
N THR A 226 6.86 -15.95 24.78
CA THR A 226 7.99 -15.94 25.71
C THR A 226 9.31 -15.79 24.96
N LEU A 227 9.50 -16.55 23.89
CA LEU A 227 10.69 -16.49 23.06
C LEU A 227 10.90 -15.10 22.44
N THR A 228 9.85 -14.50 21.87
CA THR A 228 9.93 -13.16 21.27
C THR A 228 10.27 -12.08 22.28
N ALA A 229 9.74 -12.17 23.50
CA ALA A 229 10.05 -11.21 24.57
C ALA A 229 11.49 -11.35 25.09
N LEU A 230 12.00 -12.58 25.20
CA LEU A 230 13.34 -12.83 25.74
C LEU A 230 14.44 -12.52 24.73
N ILE A 231 14.34 -13.10 23.53
CA ILE A 231 15.38 -13.06 22.49
C ILE A 231 15.25 -11.77 21.66
N HIS A 232 14.05 -11.49 21.16
CA HIS A 232 13.83 -10.41 20.18
C HIS A 232 13.40 -9.08 20.79
N LYS A 233 13.11 -9.04 22.10
CA LYS A 233 12.57 -7.86 22.83
C LYS A 233 11.26 -7.33 22.24
N VAL A 234 10.44 -8.20 21.64
CA VAL A 234 9.11 -7.88 21.09
C VAL A 234 8.01 -8.48 21.97
N TYR A 235 7.09 -7.64 22.44
CA TYR A 235 6.01 -8.02 23.37
C TYR A 235 4.66 -8.24 22.65
N LEU A 236 4.21 -9.50 22.60
CA LEU A 236 3.05 -9.97 21.82
C LEU A 236 1.87 -10.49 22.64
#